data_AF-A0A1F4E2U0-F1
#
_entry.id   AF-A0A1F4E2U0-F1
#
_cell.length_a   1.000
_cell.length_b   1.000
_cell.length_c   1.000
_cell.angle_alpha   90.00
_cell.angle_beta   90.00
_cell.angle_gamma   90.00
#
_symmetry.space_group_name_H-M   'P 1'
#
loop_
_entity.id
_entity.type
_entity.pdbx_description
1 polymer ?
#
loop_
_entity_poly.entity_id
_entity_poly.type
_entity_poly.pdbx_seq_one_letter_code
_entity_poly.pdbx_strand_id
1 'polypeptide(L)'
;MKRSETPPDSLAVRKAYIDLRWKQLSDLSINWGDEAIKYLLFVNAGAMAGALSFIGAMPHIRQSQWPLTALLLFALGVVIVGIYHAVRYHRTEWLFRRWRQSVDAYSSDQLDWNDLADGDAARSKKWNWPLLVLAYASLLCFFSGLLIAAQNFHEITNAPPKEVSHARMKAAATASGTITNAAPGAKAGSEREPAPAHSGAQRTDPGSGPTSAPADTKR
;
A
#
# COMPACT_ATOMS: atom_id res chain seq x y z
N MET A 1 6.56 32.83 32.76
CA MET A 1 5.24 33.27 33.27
C MET A 1 4.34 32.07 33.36
N LYS A 2 4.02 31.72 34.60
CA LYS A 2 3.23 30.55 34.95
C LYS A 2 1.75 30.79 34.67
N ARG A 3 0.95 29.73 34.64
CA ARG A 3 -0.48 29.81 34.39
C ARG A 3 -1.18 30.58 35.50
N SER A 4 -0.84 30.34 36.77
CA SER A 4 -1.40 31.07 37.94
C SER A 4 -1.12 32.57 37.93
N GLU A 5 -0.01 33.00 37.33
CA GLU A 5 0.39 34.41 37.22
C GLU A 5 -0.30 35.11 36.03
N THR A 6 -1.03 34.37 35.20
CA THR A 6 -1.51 34.87 33.90
C THR A 6 -2.88 35.54 33.99
N PRO A 7 -3.04 36.77 33.48
CA PRO A 7 -4.34 37.43 33.41
C PRO A 7 -5.38 36.57 32.67
N PRO A 8 -6.66 36.62 33.06
CA PRO A 8 -7.70 35.77 32.48
C PRO A 8 -7.83 35.93 30.96
N ASP A 9 -7.66 37.14 30.43
CA ASP A 9 -7.70 37.39 28.98
C ASP A 9 -6.56 36.69 28.22
N SER A 10 -5.36 36.68 28.82
CA SER A 10 -4.20 35.97 28.25
C SER A 10 -4.34 34.46 28.33
N LEU A 11 -5.03 33.94 29.34
CA LEU A 11 -5.32 32.50 29.46
C LEU A 11 -6.21 32.00 28.31
N ALA A 12 -7.20 32.79 27.89
CA ALA A 12 -8.06 32.44 26.77
C ALA A 12 -7.27 32.28 25.46
N VAL A 13 -6.36 33.23 25.18
CA VAL A 13 -5.49 33.18 23.99
C VAL A 13 -4.57 31.96 24.03
N ARG A 14 -3.95 31.68 25.18
CA ARG A 14 -3.06 30.52 25.34
C ARG A 14 -3.81 29.20 25.20
N LYS A 15 -5.02 29.11 25.75
CA LYS A 15 -5.89 27.95 25.58
C LYS A 15 -6.24 27.73 24.10
N ALA A 16 -6.62 28.78 23.39
CA ALA A 16 -6.91 28.69 21.96
C ALA A 16 -5.70 28.19 21.15
N TYR A 17 -4.49 28.65 21.49
CA TYR A 17 -3.26 28.13 20.88
C TYR A 17 -3.03 26.64 21.19
N ILE A 18 -3.22 26.21 22.44
CA ILE A 18 -3.06 24.81 22.83
C ILE A 18 -4.05 23.92 22.08
N ASP A 19 -5.32 24.31 22.01
CA ASP A 19 -6.38 23.58 21.33
C ASP A 19 -6.10 23.49 19.82
N LEU A 20 -5.66 24.59 19.20
CA LEU A 20 -5.25 24.62 17.79
C LEU A 20 -4.07 23.66 17.54
N ARG A 21 -3.04 23.72 18.37
CA ARG A 21 -1.83 22.91 18.20
C ARG A 21 -2.11 21.42 18.43
N TRP A 22 -2.96 21.11 19.39
CA TRP A 22 -3.46 19.75 19.62
C TRP A 22 -4.14 19.20 18.37
N LYS A 23 -5.08 19.97 17.80
CA LYS A 23 -5.78 19.60 16.57
C LYS A 23 -4.81 19.36 15.43
N GLN A 24 -3.87 20.28 15.19
CA GLN A 24 -2.84 20.13 14.14
C GLN A 24 -2.04 18.83 14.29
N LEU A 25 -1.56 18.50 15.49
CA LEU A 25 -0.76 17.30 15.73
C LEU A 25 -1.60 16.02 15.63
N SER A 26 -2.84 16.05 16.11
CA SER A 26 -3.81 14.96 16.00
C SER A 26 -4.15 14.67 14.54
N ASP A 27 -4.53 15.69 13.78
CA ASP A 27 -4.85 15.60 12.36
C ASP A 27 -3.64 15.08 11.58
N LEU A 28 -2.43 15.56 11.90
CA LEU A 28 -1.20 15.08 11.28
C LEU A 28 -0.96 13.58 11.57
N SER A 29 -1.18 13.13 12.82
CA SER A 29 -1.02 11.72 13.20
C SER A 29 -1.99 10.80 12.45
N ILE A 30 -3.27 11.20 12.39
CA ILE A 30 -4.32 10.47 11.65
C ILE A 30 -3.97 10.42 10.16
N ASN A 31 -3.60 11.56 9.56
CA ASN A 31 -3.25 11.64 8.14
C ASN A 31 -2.09 10.72 7.78
N TRP A 32 -1.01 10.68 8.59
CA TRP A 32 0.11 9.79 8.34
C TRP A 32 -0.25 8.31 8.52
N GLY A 33 -1.17 8.00 9.45
CA GLY A 33 -1.72 6.66 9.61
C GLY A 33 -2.49 6.21 8.37
N ASP A 34 -3.41 7.04 7.90
CA ASP A 34 -4.22 6.78 6.70
C ASP A 34 -3.35 6.66 5.45
N GLU A 35 -2.35 7.54 5.30
CA GLU A 35 -1.43 7.50 4.17
C GLU A 35 -0.57 6.23 4.18
N ALA A 36 -0.10 5.78 5.36
CA ALA A 36 0.63 4.53 5.48
C ALA A 36 -0.23 3.30 5.11
N ILE A 37 -1.50 3.28 5.54
CA ILE A 37 -2.44 2.19 5.19
C ILE A 37 -2.71 2.19 3.68
N LYS A 38 -3.01 3.35 3.10
CA LYS A 38 -3.22 3.50 1.65
C LYS A 38 -2.00 3.01 0.88
N TYR A 39 -0.82 3.46 1.27
CA TYR A 39 0.44 3.03 0.67
C TYR A 39 0.61 1.51 0.69
N LEU A 40 0.42 0.87 1.84
CA LEU A 40 0.52 -0.60 1.97
C LEU A 40 -0.47 -1.33 1.05
N LEU A 41 -1.71 -0.86 0.97
CA LEU A 41 -2.73 -1.45 0.08
C LEU A 41 -2.36 -1.29 -1.39
N PHE A 42 -1.98 -0.09 -1.82
CA PHE A 42 -1.61 0.19 -3.20
C PHE A 42 -0.38 -0.61 -3.65
N VAL A 43 0.64 -0.67 -2.80
CA VAL A 43 1.85 -1.42 -3.07
C VAL A 43 1.59 -2.91 -3.17
N ASN A 44 0.85 -3.49 -2.21
CA ASN A 44 0.56 -4.92 -2.25
C ASN A 44 -0.25 -5.30 -3.49
N ALA A 45 -1.28 -4.51 -3.82
CA ALA A 45 -2.08 -4.72 -5.02
C ALA A 45 -1.26 -4.56 -6.31
N GLY A 46 -0.49 -3.47 -6.43
CA GLY A 46 0.32 -3.18 -7.61
C GLY A 46 1.47 -4.17 -7.81
N ALA A 47 2.19 -4.51 -6.75
CA ALA A 47 3.28 -5.48 -6.81
C ALA A 47 2.77 -6.88 -7.17
N MET A 48 1.65 -7.32 -6.59
CA MET A 48 1.03 -8.61 -6.94
C MET A 48 0.54 -8.62 -8.39
N ALA A 49 -0.17 -7.59 -8.83
CA ALA A 49 -0.66 -7.49 -10.20
C ALA A 49 0.50 -7.47 -11.21
N GLY A 50 1.56 -6.70 -10.93
CA GLY A 50 2.76 -6.64 -11.76
C GLY A 50 3.50 -7.97 -11.82
N ALA A 51 3.73 -8.61 -10.67
CA ALA A 51 4.40 -9.90 -10.60
C ALA A 51 3.61 -11.01 -11.32
N LEU A 52 2.29 -11.09 -11.11
CA LEU A 52 1.43 -12.07 -11.78
C LEU A 52 1.39 -11.85 -13.29
N SER A 53 1.27 -10.58 -13.74
CA SER A 53 1.27 -10.24 -15.17
C SER A 53 2.60 -10.63 -15.82
N PHE A 54 3.70 -10.36 -15.14
CA PHE A 54 5.04 -10.69 -15.64
C PHE A 54 5.27 -12.22 -15.70
N ILE A 55 4.94 -12.95 -14.63
CA ILE A 55 5.08 -14.42 -14.57
C ILE A 55 4.18 -15.10 -15.61
N GLY A 56 2.97 -14.57 -15.84
CA GLY A 56 2.02 -15.11 -16.80
C GLY A 56 2.42 -14.86 -18.25
N ALA A 57 3.03 -13.72 -18.56
CA ALA A 57 3.32 -13.33 -19.93
C ALA A 57 4.53 -14.06 -20.55
N MET A 58 5.53 -14.45 -19.74
CA MET A 58 6.86 -14.77 -20.29
C MET A 58 7.54 -15.99 -19.63
N PRO A 59 7.13 -17.23 -19.96
CA PRO A 59 7.71 -18.45 -19.39
C PRO A 59 9.20 -18.64 -19.70
N HIS A 60 9.71 -18.12 -20.82
CA HIS A 60 11.13 -18.21 -21.18
C HIS A 60 12.02 -17.34 -20.27
N ILE A 61 11.49 -16.27 -19.71
CA ILE A 61 12.27 -15.26 -18.98
C ILE A 61 12.67 -15.75 -17.58
N ARG A 62 12.07 -16.86 -17.11
CA ARG A 62 12.47 -17.52 -15.86
C ARG A 62 13.94 -17.93 -15.80
N GLN A 63 14.61 -18.06 -16.94
CA GLN A 63 16.02 -18.44 -17.01
C GLN A 63 16.98 -17.24 -16.91
N SER A 64 16.48 -16.01 -17.08
CA SER A 64 17.32 -14.81 -17.00
C SER A 64 17.36 -14.25 -15.57
N GLN A 65 18.52 -13.72 -15.15
CA GLN A 65 18.69 -13.18 -13.80
C GLN A 65 18.28 -11.70 -13.69
N TRP A 66 18.36 -10.92 -14.78
CA TRP A 66 18.05 -9.48 -14.75
C TRP A 66 16.62 -9.15 -14.26
N PRO A 67 15.56 -9.92 -14.57
CA PRO A 67 14.22 -9.60 -14.07
C PRO A 67 14.12 -9.75 -12.56
N LEU A 68 14.81 -10.76 -12.01
CA LEU A 68 14.88 -10.99 -10.58
C LEU A 68 15.63 -9.84 -9.90
N THR A 69 16.74 -9.39 -10.48
CA THR A 69 17.48 -8.21 -9.98
C THR A 69 16.63 -6.94 -10.00
N ALA A 70 15.93 -6.65 -11.11
CA ALA A 70 15.04 -5.51 -11.21
C ALA A 70 13.89 -5.60 -10.18
N LEU A 71 13.28 -6.77 -10.03
CA LEU A 71 12.20 -7.02 -9.07
C LEU A 71 12.68 -6.84 -7.62
N LEU A 72 13.87 -7.35 -7.29
CA LEU A 72 14.47 -7.15 -5.96
C LEU A 72 14.73 -5.67 -5.67
N LEU A 73 15.16 -4.90 -6.67
CA LEU A 73 15.43 -3.48 -6.48
C LEU A 73 14.14 -2.66 -6.30
N PHE A 74 13.07 -3.01 -7.03
CA PHE A 74 11.74 -2.46 -6.77
C PHE A 74 11.22 -2.85 -5.38
N ALA A 75 11.35 -4.11 -4.98
CA ALA A 75 10.94 -4.59 -3.66
C ALA A 75 11.70 -3.86 -2.54
N LEU A 76 13.02 -3.67 -2.71
CA LEU A 76 13.83 -2.89 -1.77
C LEU A 76 13.37 -1.44 -1.69
N GLY A 77 13.10 -0.79 -2.83
CA GLY A 77 12.56 0.56 -2.88
C GLY A 77 11.23 0.67 -2.12
N VAL A 78 10.33 -0.29 -2.32
CA VAL A 78 9.05 -0.41 -1.61
C VAL A 78 9.24 -0.52 -0.09
N VAL A 79 10.17 -1.37 0.35
CA VAL A 79 10.49 -1.54 1.78
C VAL A 79 11.02 -0.24 2.38
N ILE A 80 11.92 0.47 1.67
CA ILE A 80 12.45 1.77 2.13
C ILE A 80 11.34 2.80 2.30
N VAL A 81 10.39 2.89 1.36
CA VAL A 81 9.24 3.80 1.49
C VAL A 81 8.33 3.38 2.66
N GLY A 82 8.13 2.08 2.89
CA GLY A 82 7.42 1.58 4.07
C GLY A 82 8.08 2.03 5.38
N ILE A 83 9.40 1.90 5.47
CA ILE A 83 10.19 2.40 6.62
C ILE A 83 10.04 3.92 6.75
N TYR A 84 10.07 4.66 5.64
CA TYR A 84 9.86 6.11 5.64
C TYR A 84 8.51 6.51 6.26
N HIS A 85 7.40 5.87 5.86
CA HIS A 85 6.08 6.11 6.46
C HIS A 85 6.05 5.74 7.95
N ALA A 86 6.64 4.59 8.32
CA ALA A 86 6.70 4.16 9.72
C ALA A 86 7.45 5.17 10.61
N VAL A 87 8.59 5.69 10.13
CA VAL A 87 9.40 6.70 10.85
C VAL A 87 8.65 8.04 10.93
N ARG A 88 7.97 8.46 9.85
CA ARG A 88 7.11 9.67 9.84
C ARG A 88 6.00 9.57 10.88
N TYR A 89 5.31 8.43 10.94
CA TYR A 89 4.26 8.16 11.91
C TYR A 89 4.80 8.20 13.34
N HIS A 90 5.85 7.43 13.65
CA HIS A 90 6.46 7.39 14.99
C HIS A 90 6.96 8.75 15.45
N ARG A 91 7.52 9.56 14.54
CA ARG A 91 7.95 10.92 14.85
C ARG A 91 6.78 11.82 15.20
N THR A 92 5.68 11.74 14.45
CA THR A 92 4.49 12.56 14.68
C THR A 92 3.85 12.20 16.02
N GLU A 93 3.76 10.90 16.32
CA GLU A 93 3.27 10.42 17.60
C GLU A 93 4.18 10.83 18.76
N TRP A 94 5.50 10.76 18.58
CA TRP A 94 6.45 11.25 19.58
C TRP A 94 6.29 12.75 19.84
N LEU A 95 6.15 13.57 18.80
CA LEU A 95 5.91 15.01 18.92
C LEU A 95 4.62 15.29 19.69
N PHE A 96 3.55 14.56 19.36
CA PHE A 96 2.25 14.72 20.01
C PHE A 96 2.29 14.32 21.48
N ARG A 97 2.92 13.19 21.82
CA ARG A 97 3.14 12.77 23.21
C ARG A 97 3.95 13.78 24.01
N ARG A 98 5.03 14.34 23.43
CA ARG A 98 5.85 15.37 24.09
C ARG A 98 5.12 16.70 24.24
N TRP A 99 4.31 17.09 23.26
CA TRP A 99 3.45 18.25 23.35
C TRP A 99 2.47 18.11 24.53
N ARG A 100 1.75 16.98 24.61
CA ARG A 100 0.84 16.68 25.73
C ARG A 100 1.51 16.78 27.09
N GLN A 101 2.66 16.12 27.25
CA GLN A 101 3.45 16.21 28.49
C GLN A 101 3.84 17.66 28.85
N SER A 102 4.17 18.49 27.85
CA SER A 102 4.55 19.89 28.09
C SER A 102 3.33 20.73 28.49
N VAL A 103 2.17 20.48 27.86
CA VAL A 103 0.90 21.13 28.21
C VAL A 103 0.43 20.72 29.61
N ASP A 104 0.60 19.46 29.99
CA ASP A 104 0.30 18.98 31.35
C ASP A 104 1.19 19.69 32.37
N ALA A 105 2.50 19.77 32.12
CA ALA A 105 3.45 20.49 32.98
C ALA A 105 3.11 22.00 33.10
N TYR A 106 2.76 22.65 31.98
CA TYR A 106 2.29 24.04 31.99
C TYR A 106 0.99 24.20 32.78
N SER A 107 0.07 23.24 32.65
CA SER A 107 -1.22 23.26 33.36
C SER A 107 -1.05 23.07 34.87
N SER A 108 0.00 22.38 35.30
CA SER A 108 0.39 22.19 36.70
C SER A 108 1.36 23.26 37.23
N ASP A 109 1.55 24.39 36.53
CA ASP A 109 2.47 25.47 36.91
C ASP A 109 3.96 25.06 37.06
N GLN A 110 4.34 23.93 36.44
CA GLN A 110 5.72 23.41 36.44
C GLN A 110 6.54 23.92 35.24
N LEU A 111 5.89 24.44 34.21
CA LEU A 111 6.52 24.93 32.98
C LEU A 111 6.01 26.33 32.65
N ASP A 112 6.89 27.22 32.21
CA ASP A 112 6.50 28.54 31.74
C ASP A 112 5.95 28.52 30.32
N TRP A 113 5.10 29.50 29.99
CA TRP A 113 4.54 29.62 28.65
C TRP A 113 5.59 29.75 27.54
N ASN A 114 6.64 30.55 27.77
CA ASN A 114 7.69 30.76 26.78
C ASN A 114 8.46 29.46 26.55
N ASP A 115 8.78 28.72 27.60
CA ASP A 115 9.44 27.41 27.50
C ASP A 115 8.57 26.38 26.77
N LEU A 116 7.24 26.41 26.97
CA LEU A 116 6.30 25.57 26.23
C LEU A 116 6.36 25.87 24.73
N ALA A 117 6.28 27.15 24.35
CA ALA A 117 6.27 27.59 22.95
C ALA A 117 7.62 27.36 22.26
N ASP A 118 8.72 27.74 22.91
CA ASP A 118 10.09 27.56 22.39
C ASP A 118 10.44 26.07 22.29
N GLY A 119 9.99 25.27 23.26
CA GLY A 119 10.16 23.83 23.24
C GLY A 119 9.45 23.17 22.06
N ASP A 120 8.24 23.61 21.70
CA ASP A 120 7.53 23.11 20.51
C ASP A 120 8.23 23.50 19.20
N ALA A 121 8.66 24.76 19.08
CA ALA A 121 9.42 25.24 17.93
C ALA A 121 10.75 24.48 17.75
N ALA A 122 11.49 24.26 18.84
CA ALA A 122 12.77 23.56 18.83
C ALA A 122 12.63 22.08 18.42
N ARG A 123 11.59 21.38 18.92
CA ARG A 123 11.31 19.98 18.57
C ARG A 123 10.96 19.81 17.09
N SER A 124 10.27 20.79 16.50
CA SER A 124 9.86 20.74 15.10
C SER A 124 11.05 20.81 14.12
N LYS A 125 12.13 21.52 14.48
CA LYS A 125 13.24 21.84 13.57
C LYS A 125 14.34 20.75 13.44
N LYS A 126 14.53 19.90 14.46
CA LYS A 126 15.76 19.10 14.60
C LYS A 126 15.90 17.85 13.71
N TRP A 127 14.87 17.32 13.06
CA TRP A 127 14.91 15.94 12.53
C TRP A 127 14.41 15.73 11.10
N ASN A 128 14.69 16.62 10.13
CA ASN A 128 14.21 16.41 8.75
C ASN A 128 15.19 15.64 7.85
N TRP A 129 16.47 15.60 8.19
CA TRP A 129 17.50 15.08 7.29
C TRP A 129 17.43 13.56 7.03
N PRO A 130 17.27 12.66 8.02
CA PRO A 130 17.21 11.22 7.76
C PRO A 130 16.03 10.83 6.87
N LEU A 131 14.87 11.49 7.07
CA LEU A 131 13.68 11.27 6.25
C LEU A 131 13.91 11.63 4.78
N LEU A 132 14.69 12.68 4.53
CA LEU A 132 15.08 13.09 3.19
C LEU A 132 15.96 12.02 2.52
N VAL A 133 16.93 11.47 3.27
CA VAL A 133 17.81 10.40 2.78
C VAL A 133 17.02 9.15 2.41
N LEU A 134 16.09 8.70 3.26
CA LEU A 134 15.24 7.54 2.95
C LEU A 134 14.42 7.77 1.67
N ALA A 135 13.84 8.97 1.49
CA ALA A 135 13.04 9.28 0.31
C ALA A 135 13.87 9.28 -0.98
N TYR A 136 15.10 9.82 -0.95
CA TYR A 136 15.99 9.75 -2.12
C TYR A 136 16.52 8.33 -2.37
N ALA A 137 16.78 7.56 -1.32
CA ALA A 137 17.24 6.18 -1.45
C ALA A 137 16.18 5.29 -2.15
N SER A 138 14.91 5.43 -1.80
CA SER A 138 13.84 4.69 -2.49
C SER A 138 13.68 5.13 -3.94
N LEU A 139 13.80 6.44 -4.21
CA LEU A 139 13.75 6.99 -5.57
C LEU A 139 14.87 6.42 -6.43
N LEU A 140 16.10 6.34 -5.89
CA LEU A 140 17.25 5.74 -6.57
C LEU A 140 17.04 4.25 -6.85
N CYS A 141 16.48 3.49 -5.90
CA CYS A 141 16.15 2.08 -6.11
C CYS A 141 15.15 1.91 -7.26
N PHE A 142 14.11 2.76 -7.29
CA PHE A 142 13.09 2.74 -8.35
C PHE A 142 13.69 3.01 -9.73
N PHE A 143 14.45 4.10 -9.89
CA PHE A 143 15.05 4.44 -11.19
C PHE A 143 16.08 3.42 -11.63
N SER A 144 16.88 2.88 -10.71
CA SER A 144 17.84 1.83 -11.03
C SER A 144 17.12 0.56 -11.53
N GLY A 145 16.00 0.18 -10.91
CA GLY A 145 15.21 -0.98 -11.32
C GLY A 145 14.58 -0.76 -12.70
N LEU A 146 14.08 0.45 -12.94
CA LEU A 146 13.51 0.86 -14.21
C LEU A 146 14.56 0.88 -15.34
N LEU A 147 15.76 1.38 -15.07
CA LEU A 147 16.85 1.40 -16.04
C LEU A 147 17.30 -0.01 -16.42
N ILE A 148 17.46 -0.91 -15.45
CA ILE A 148 17.78 -2.32 -15.70
C ILE A 148 16.68 -2.95 -16.56
N ALA A 149 15.41 -2.75 -16.21
CA ALA A 149 14.30 -3.30 -16.99
C ALA A 149 14.28 -2.76 -18.42
N ALA A 150 14.49 -1.46 -18.62
CA ALA A 150 14.48 -0.81 -19.92
C ALA A 150 15.64 -1.26 -20.83
N GLN A 151 16.86 -1.36 -20.28
CA GLN A 151 18.04 -1.80 -21.03
C GLN A 151 17.90 -3.25 -21.52
N ASN A 152 17.33 -4.12 -20.68
CA ASN A 152 17.15 -5.54 -21.01
C ASN A 152 15.86 -5.82 -21.78
N PHE A 153 14.94 -4.84 -21.90
CA PHE A 153 13.71 -5.00 -22.66
C PHE A 153 13.98 -5.29 -24.15
N HIS A 154 15.07 -4.73 -24.68
CA HIS A 154 15.50 -4.99 -26.05
C HIS A 154 15.83 -6.47 -26.30
N GLU A 155 16.30 -7.22 -25.29
CA GLU A 155 16.54 -8.66 -25.41
C GLU A 155 15.23 -9.45 -25.56
N ILE A 156 14.15 -8.99 -24.92
CA ILE A 156 12.83 -9.62 -25.01
C ILE A 156 12.23 -9.41 -26.40
N THR A 157 12.29 -8.18 -26.93
CA THR A 157 11.64 -7.85 -28.21
C THR A 157 12.33 -8.49 -29.41
N ASN A 158 13.64 -8.75 -29.31
CA ASN A 158 14.42 -9.33 -30.40
C ASN A 158 14.64 -10.84 -30.26
N ALA A 159 14.19 -11.46 -29.16
CA ALA A 159 14.22 -12.90 -29.04
C ALA A 159 13.31 -13.50 -30.15
N PRO A 160 13.86 -14.29 -31.10
CA PRO A 160 13.01 -14.95 -32.08
C PRO A 160 12.01 -15.81 -31.31
N PRO A 161 10.71 -15.82 -31.70
CA PRO A 161 9.72 -16.63 -31.02
C PRO A 161 10.21 -18.08 -31.04
N LYS A 162 10.72 -18.56 -29.89
CA LYS A 162 11.22 -19.94 -29.76
C LYS A 162 10.07 -20.84 -30.15
N GLU A 163 10.24 -21.48 -31.29
CA GLU A 163 9.24 -22.28 -31.96
C GLU A 163 8.50 -23.20 -30.99
N VAL A 164 7.29 -22.79 -30.63
CA VAL A 164 6.23 -23.74 -30.27
C VAL A 164 5.97 -24.70 -31.45
N SER A 165 6.51 -24.39 -32.65
CA SER A 165 6.48 -25.19 -33.87
C SER A 165 7.03 -26.61 -33.66
N HIS A 166 8.19 -26.84 -33.04
CA HIS A 166 8.74 -28.21 -33.00
C HIS A 166 7.97 -29.17 -32.06
N ALA A 167 7.47 -28.68 -30.93
CA ALA A 167 6.65 -29.49 -30.01
C ALA A 167 5.21 -29.70 -30.53
N ARG A 168 4.60 -28.67 -31.14
CA ARG A 168 3.30 -28.83 -31.81
C ARG A 168 3.40 -29.64 -33.10
N MET A 169 4.48 -29.54 -33.87
CA MET A 169 4.71 -30.37 -35.06
C MET A 169 4.97 -31.82 -34.67
N LYS A 170 5.72 -32.11 -33.59
CA LYS A 170 5.84 -33.49 -33.08
C LYS A 170 4.51 -34.02 -32.58
N ALA A 171 3.74 -33.24 -31.81
CA ALA A 171 2.42 -33.67 -31.35
C ALA A 171 1.41 -33.87 -32.51
N ALA A 172 1.42 -32.99 -33.52
CA ALA A 172 0.59 -33.11 -34.71
C ALA A 172 1.03 -34.27 -35.62
N ALA A 173 2.33 -34.53 -35.78
CA ALA A 173 2.84 -35.68 -36.52
C ALA A 173 2.49 -37.01 -35.83
N THR A 174 2.55 -37.07 -34.49
CA THR A 174 2.13 -38.25 -33.73
C THR A 174 0.60 -38.46 -33.77
N ALA A 175 -0.19 -37.39 -33.76
CA ALA A 175 -1.64 -37.48 -33.89
C ALA A 175 -2.08 -37.89 -35.31
N SER A 176 -1.37 -37.43 -36.35
CA SER A 176 -1.66 -37.78 -37.74
C SER A 176 -1.25 -39.22 -38.10
N GLY A 177 -0.25 -39.78 -37.42
CA GLY A 177 0.18 -41.18 -37.60
C GLY A 177 -0.69 -42.25 -36.90
N THR A 178 -1.68 -41.86 -36.08
CA THR A 178 -2.46 -42.81 -35.26
C THR A 178 -3.86 -43.12 -35.83
N ILE A 179 -4.26 -42.53 -36.98
CA ILE A 179 -5.62 -42.71 -37.54
C ILE A 179 -5.76 -43.94 -38.47
N THR A 180 -4.71 -44.70 -38.78
CA THR A 180 -4.80 -45.80 -39.77
C THR A 180 -5.13 -47.20 -39.24
N ASN A 181 -5.54 -47.40 -37.97
CA ASN A 181 -6.03 -48.70 -37.52
C ASN A 181 -7.19 -48.59 -36.51
N ALA A 182 -8.35 -48.13 -36.98
CA ALA A 182 -9.62 -48.37 -36.30
C ALA A 182 -10.35 -49.53 -36.98
N ALA A 183 -10.28 -50.72 -36.37
CA ALA A 183 -11.14 -51.85 -36.69
C ALA A 183 -12.58 -51.59 -36.20
N PRO A 184 -13.63 -51.95 -36.95
CA PRO A 184 -15.00 -51.73 -36.54
C PRO A 184 -15.51 -52.88 -35.68
N GLY A 185 -16.00 -52.58 -34.48
CA GLY A 185 -16.87 -53.50 -33.74
C GLY A 185 -16.84 -53.33 -32.24
N ALA A 186 -17.88 -52.69 -31.68
CA ALA A 186 -18.77 -53.35 -30.71
C ALA A 186 -19.68 -52.35 -29.98
N LYS A 187 -20.97 -52.56 -30.24
CA LYS A 187 -22.12 -52.61 -29.32
C LYS A 187 -22.45 -51.42 -28.40
N ALA A 188 -23.67 -50.96 -28.66
CA ALA A 188 -24.57 -50.21 -27.82
C ALA A 188 -24.86 -50.86 -26.45
N GLY A 189 -25.02 -49.99 -25.45
CA GLY A 189 -25.73 -50.16 -24.18
C GLY A 189 -25.77 -48.77 -23.52
N SER A 190 -26.85 -47.99 -23.60
CA SER A 190 -28.11 -48.12 -22.86
C SER A 190 -27.91 -48.30 -21.37
N GLU A 191 -27.73 -47.21 -20.63
CA GLU A 191 -28.22 -47.15 -19.24
C GLU A 191 -28.55 -45.71 -18.81
N ARG A 192 -29.59 -45.65 -17.99
CA ARG A 192 -30.43 -44.51 -17.62
C ARG A 192 -29.77 -43.53 -16.64
N GLU A 193 -30.25 -42.29 -16.73
CA GLU A 193 -30.55 -41.29 -15.67
C GLU A 193 -30.43 -41.72 -14.19
N PRO A 194 -30.10 -40.81 -13.25
CA PRO A 194 -31.05 -39.73 -12.90
C PRO A 194 -30.45 -38.34 -12.61
N ALA A 195 -31.30 -37.34 -12.78
CA ALA A 195 -31.15 -35.96 -12.33
C ALA A 195 -30.90 -35.80 -10.81
N PRO A 196 -30.35 -34.65 -10.38
CA PRO A 196 -30.67 -34.09 -9.08
C PRO A 196 -31.32 -32.71 -9.19
N ALA A 197 -32.57 -32.71 -8.72
CA ALA A 197 -33.25 -31.77 -7.84
C ALA A 197 -32.67 -30.35 -7.61
N HIS A 198 -33.58 -29.40 -7.83
CA HIS A 198 -33.64 -28.04 -7.30
C HIS A 198 -33.07 -27.85 -5.87
N SER A 199 -32.36 -26.73 -5.68
CA SER A 199 -32.44 -25.98 -4.42
C SER A 199 -32.40 -24.48 -4.72
N GLY A 200 -33.58 -23.86 -4.67
CA GLY A 200 -33.73 -22.42 -4.66
C GLY A 200 -33.39 -21.88 -3.28
N ALA A 201 -32.48 -20.92 -3.22
CA ALA A 201 -32.30 -20.07 -2.07
C ALA A 201 -32.68 -18.64 -2.48
N GLN A 202 -33.92 -18.26 -2.15
CA GLN A 202 -34.34 -16.87 -2.03
C GLN A 202 -33.44 -16.18 -0.99
N ARG A 203 -32.82 -15.06 -1.37
CA ARG A 203 -32.25 -14.10 -0.42
C ARG A 203 -33.03 -12.80 -0.55
N THR A 204 -34.05 -12.68 0.29
CA THR A 204 -34.71 -11.42 0.64
C THR A 204 -33.82 -10.67 1.63
N ASP A 205 -33.49 -9.41 1.33
CA ASP A 205 -33.60 -8.24 2.23
C ASP A 205 -32.63 -7.12 1.83
N PRO A 206 -33.12 -6.04 1.19
CA PRO A 206 -32.54 -4.72 1.34
C PRO A 206 -33.19 -4.03 2.55
N GLY A 207 -32.52 -4.12 3.69
CA GLY A 207 -32.84 -3.28 4.85
C GLY A 207 -32.48 -1.83 4.57
N SER A 208 -33.45 -1.05 4.09
CA SER A 208 -33.42 0.41 4.04
C SER A 208 -33.61 0.98 5.45
N GLY A 209 -32.50 1.30 6.11
CA GLY A 209 -32.49 2.08 7.35
C GLY A 209 -32.60 3.59 7.05
N PRO A 210 -33.31 4.37 7.87
CA PRO A 210 -33.66 5.76 7.60
C PRO A 210 -32.46 6.71 7.71
N THR A 211 -32.29 7.54 6.69
CA THR A 211 -31.45 8.74 6.69
C THR A 211 -31.95 9.72 7.76
N SER A 212 -31.25 9.78 8.89
CA SER A 212 -31.38 10.88 9.85
C SER A 212 -30.66 12.12 9.31
N ALA A 213 -31.43 13.18 9.10
CA ALA A 213 -30.92 14.52 8.82
C ALA A 213 -30.21 15.11 10.06
N PRO A 214 -29.10 15.84 9.90
CA PRO A 214 -28.69 16.82 10.89
C PRO A 214 -29.29 18.18 10.53
N ALA A 215 -30.03 18.70 11.51
CA ALA A 215 -30.61 20.02 11.55
C ALA A 215 -29.55 21.13 11.46
N ASP A 216 -29.97 22.21 10.79
CA ASP A 216 -29.68 23.61 11.10
C ASP A 216 -28.85 23.88 12.35
N THR A 217 -27.75 24.62 12.18
CA THR A 217 -27.33 25.59 13.20
C THR A 217 -26.78 26.82 12.51
N LYS A 218 -27.63 27.84 12.43
CA LYS A 218 -27.26 29.24 12.20
C LYS A 218 -26.32 29.71 13.31
N ARG A 219 -25.21 30.35 12.93
CA ARG A 219 -24.60 31.48 13.65
C ARG A 219 -24.00 32.43 12.64
#